data_AF-A0A7J2IRN2-F1
#
_entry.id   AF-A0A7J2IRN2-F1
#
_cell.length_a   1.000
_cell.length_b   1.000
_cell.length_c   1.000
_cell.angle_alpha   90.00
_cell.angle_beta   90.00
_cell.angle_gamma   90.00
#
_symmetry.space_group_name_H-M   'P 1'
#
loop_
_entity.id
_entity.type
_entity.pdbx_description
1 polymer ?
#
loop_
_entity_poly.entity_id
_entity_poly.type
_entity_poly.pdbx_seq_one_letter_code
_entity_poly.pdbx_strand_id
1 'polypeptide(L)'
;MRLLKRAYLALLEALYFFWLVKNALIYFLSLTAAFLIVAFIWRIPLSLENITLFLTLNYEPHNVGEALCLLITLLIELSPIMAFVEVRTLNYDEKAKIRAQHMRDHIVVIGCGHLGKRVTNALIDLDLPFVLIVLPEDRERNEYVCHLMEKDIPIIFGDATLTSVLTAANVEKARAIIISINNDYLNPVIADHVRKLNPKAK
;
A
#
# COMPACT_ATOMS: atom_id res chain seq x y z
N MET A 1 -3.26 23.87 14.12
CA MET A 1 -3.16 23.14 12.83
C MET A 1 -2.18 21.97 12.85
N ARG A 2 -0.89 22.14 13.22
CA ARG A 2 0.11 21.04 13.26
C ARG A 2 -0.27 19.82 14.11
N LEU A 3 -0.93 20.02 15.26
CA LEU A 3 -1.40 18.93 16.14
C LEU A 3 -2.51 18.09 15.48
N LEU A 4 -3.43 18.73 14.76
CA LEU A 4 -4.51 18.05 14.05
C LEU A 4 -3.96 17.18 12.92
N LYS A 5 -2.96 17.70 12.19
CA LYS A 5 -2.28 16.95 11.12
C LYS A 5 -1.50 15.75 11.67
N ARG A 6 -0.80 15.89 12.80
CA ARG A 6 -0.14 14.77 13.49
C ARG A 6 -1.13 13.72 13.99
N ALA A 7 -2.24 14.14 14.56
CA ALA A 7 -3.29 13.21 15.02
C ALA A 7 -3.92 12.44 13.85
N TYR A 8 -4.15 13.11 12.71
CA TYR A 8 -4.66 12.48 11.50
C TYR A 8 -3.68 11.45 10.90
N LEU A 9 -2.37 11.77 10.89
CA LEU A 9 -1.34 10.84 10.42
C LEU A 9 -1.22 9.62 11.34
N ALA A 10 -1.25 9.83 12.66
CA ALA A 10 -1.25 8.74 13.64
C ALA A 10 -2.50 7.85 13.51
N LEU A 11 -3.66 8.44 13.22
CA LEU A 11 -4.89 7.70 12.95
C LEU A 11 -4.75 6.83 11.70
N LEU A 12 -4.17 7.36 10.61
CA LEU A 12 -3.92 6.59 9.39
C LEU A 12 -2.97 5.43 9.62
N GLU A 13 -1.90 5.63 10.39
CA GLU A 13 -0.97 4.56 10.77
C GLU A 13 -1.67 3.48 11.61
N ALA A 14 -2.52 3.88 12.56
CA ALA A 14 -3.31 2.95 13.35
C ALA A 14 -4.32 2.17 12.51
N LEU A 15 -4.99 2.83 11.56
CA LEU A 15 -5.92 2.18 10.63
C LEU A 15 -5.22 1.19 9.70
N TYR A 16 -4.03 1.55 9.21
CA TYR A 16 -3.21 0.64 8.42
C TYR A 16 -2.77 -0.57 9.25
N PHE A 17 -2.28 -0.35 10.47
CA PHE A 17 -1.91 -1.45 11.36
C PHE A 17 -3.08 -2.39 11.62
N PHE A 18 -4.28 -1.84 11.85
CA PHE A 18 -5.49 -2.65 12.01
C PHE A 18 -5.85 -3.43 10.75
N TRP A 19 -5.74 -2.82 9.58
CA TRP A 19 -5.96 -3.49 8.29
C TRP A 19 -4.98 -4.64 8.07
N LEU A 20 -3.70 -4.42 8.39
CA LEU A 20 -2.66 -5.42 8.28
C LEU A 20 -2.92 -6.61 9.22
N VAL A 21 -3.18 -6.35 10.49
CA VAL A 21 -3.52 -7.38 11.48
C VAL A 21 -4.75 -8.17 11.05
N LYS A 22 -5.77 -7.49 10.52
CA LYS A 22 -6.97 -8.14 9.98
C LYS A 22 -6.61 -9.09 8.84
N ASN A 23 -5.79 -8.67 7.87
CA ASN A 23 -5.42 -9.52 6.74
C ASN A 23 -4.54 -10.70 7.17
N ALA A 24 -3.58 -10.48 8.06
CA ALA A 24 -2.77 -11.54 8.64
C ALA A 24 -3.64 -12.59 9.36
N LEU A 25 -4.64 -12.13 10.13
CA LEU A 25 -5.59 -13.01 10.79
C LEU A 25 -6.44 -13.80 9.78
N ILE A 26 -6.90 -13.16 8.70
CA ILE A 26 -7.64 -13.84 7.63
C ILE A 26 -6.78 -14.94 7.00
N TYR A 27 -5.51 -14.64 6.69
CA TYR A 27 -4.59 -15.62 6.11
C TYR A 27 -4.36 -16.81 7.08
N PHE A 28 -4.06 -16.53 8.35
CA PHE A 28 -3.89 -17.55 9.39
C PHE A 28 -5.13 -18.44 9.54
N LEU A 29 -6.33 -17.84 9.60
CA LEU A 29 -7.59 -18.57 9.69
C LEU A 29 -7.86 -19.40 8.42
N SER A 30 -7.55 -18.88 7.23
CA SER A 30 -7.72 -19.62 5.98
C SER A 30 -6.81 -20.84 5.88
N LEU A 31 -5.55 -20.72 6.31
CA LEU A 31 -4.62 -21.84 6.33
C LEU A 31 -4.99 -22.87 7.39
N THR A 32 -5.43 -22.43 8.57
CA THR A 32 -5.93 -23.32 9.62
C THR A 32 -7.16 -24.10 9.15
N ALA A 33 -8.09 -23.45 8.47
CA ALA A 33 -9.25 -24.11 7.87
C ALA A 33 -8.82 -25.12 6.79
N ALA A 34 -7.87 -24.77 5.92
CA ALA A 34 -7.33 -25.67 4.91
C ALA A 34 -6.66 -26.91 5.54
N PHE A 35 -5.87 -26.72 6.60
CA PHE A 35 -5.26 -27.81 7.37
C PHE A 35 -6.32 -28.77 7.91
N LEU A 36 -7.38 -28.24 8.55
CA LEU A 36 -8.47 -29.05 9.12
C LEU A 36 -9.25 -29.80 8.02
N ILE A 37 -9.49 -29.17 6.86
CA ILE A 37 -10.16 -29.80 5.73
C ILE A 37 -9.33 -30.98 5.20
N VAL A 38 -8.02 -30.78 4.99
CA VAL A 38 -7.12 -31.85 4.52
C VAL A 38 -7.06 -32.98 5.56
N ALA A 39 -6.88 -32.64 6.83
CA ALA A 39 -6.86 -33.63 7.92
C ALA A 39 -8.17 -34.43 7.98
N PHE A 40 -9.32 -33.78 7.76
CA PHE A 40 -10.62 -34.44 7.74
C PHE A 40 -10.79 -35.37 6.52
N ILE A 41 -10.45 -34.91 5.32
CA ILE A 41 -10.56 -35.69 4.07
C ILE A 41 -9.71 -36.96 4.16
N TRP A 42 -8.49 -36.83 4.68
CA TRP A 42 -7.53 -37.93 4.80
C TRP A 42 -7.64 -38.70 6.11
N ARG A 43 -8.60 -38.34 6.98
CA ARG A 43 -8.85 -38.94 8.30
C ARG A 43 -7.59 -39.02 9.18
N ILE A 44 -6.77 -37.97 9.14
CA ILE A 44 -5.55 -37.87 9.92
C ILE A 44 -5.94 -37.70 11.40
N PRO A 45 -5.44 -38.56 12.31
CA PRO A 45 -5.75 -38.43 13.73
C PRO A 45 -5.07 -37.18 14.30
N LEU A 46 -5.87 -36.23 14.78
CA LEU A 46 -5.41 -35.01 15.45
C LEU A 46 -5.20 -35.25 16.95
N SER A 47 -4.37 -36.24 17.30
CA SER A 47 -3.93 -36.44 18.68
C SER A 47 -3.01 -35.30 19.12
N LEU A 48 -2.87 -35.10 20.43
CA LEU A 48 -1.97 -34.07 20.96
C LEU A 48 -0.52 -34.27 20.48
N GLU A 49 -0.09 -35.53 20.35
CA GLU A 49 1.21 -35.92 19.82
C GLU A 49 1.38 -35.49 18.37
N ASN A 50 0.43 -35.83 17.50
CA ASN A 50 0.49 -35.47 16.08
C ASN A 50 0.45 -33.96 15.88
N ILE A 51 -0.41 -33.25 16.62
CA ILE A 51 -0.45 -31.78 16.61
C ILE A 51 0.92 -31.21 16.99
N THR A 52 1.55 -31.74 18.04
CA THR A 52 2.88 -31.30 18.48
C THR A 52 3.91 -31.55 17.38
N LEU A 53 3.92 -32.75 16.78
CA LEU A 53 4.85 -33.10 15.70
C LEU A 53 4.69 -32.20 14.47
N PHE A 54 3.46 -31.85 14.09
CA PHE A 54 3.21 -30.89 13.02
C PHE A 54 3.75 -29.50 13.37
N LEU A 55 3.44 -28.98 14.57
CA LEU A 55 3.88 -27.66 15.05
C LEU A 55 5.39 -27.56 15.33
N THR A 56 6.07 -28.69 15.49
CA THR A 56 7.54 -28.73 15.58
C THR A 56 8.19 -29.08 14.25
N LEU A 57 7.39 -29.23 13.18
CA LEU A 57 7.83 -29.67 11.85
C LEU A 57 8.65 -30.98 11.86
N ASN A 58 8.32 -31.88 12.79
CA ASN A 58 9.00 -33.16 13.00
C ASN A 58 8.10 -34.37 12.70
N TYR A 59 6.97 -34.14 12.03
CA TYR A 59 6.06 -35.20 11.59
C TYR A 59 6.61 -35.85 10.31
N GLU A 60 6.75 -37.18 10.29
CA GLU A 60 7.15 -37.91 9.08
C GLU A 60 5.90 -38.29 8.25
N PRO A 61 5.68 -37.71 7.07
CA PRO A 61 4.49 -37.98 6.28
C PRO A 61 4.59 -39.33 5.58
N HIS A 62 3.57 -40.18 5.74
CA HIS A 62 3.45 -41.49 5.09
C HIS A 62 2.56 -41.43 3.84
N ASN A 63 1.76 -40.38 3.72
CA ASN A 63 0.86 -40.15 2.59
C ASN A 63 0.87 -38.67 2.16
N VAL A 64 0.26 -38.41 0.99
CA VAL A 64 0.20 -37.06 0.41
C VAL A 64 -0.59 -36.09 1.28
N GLY A 65 -1.66 -36.55 1.94
CA GLY A 65 -2.46 -35.70 2.85
C GLY A 65 -1.65 -35.17 4.03
N GLU A 66 -0.85 -36.03 4.66
CA GLU A 66 0.04 -35.68 5.77
C GLU A 66 1.14 -34.72 5.33
N ALA A 67 1.73 -34.93 4.15
CA ALA A 67 2.72 -34.02 3.58
C ALA A 67 2.11 -32.63 3.32
N LEU A 68 0.87 -32.57 2.81
CA LEU A 68 0.14 -31.31 2.63
C LEU A 68 -0.14 -30.62 3.98
N CYS A 69 -0.55 -31.36 5.01
CA CYS A 69 -0.73 -30.83 6.36
C CYS A 69 0.57 -30.23 6.93
N LEU A 70 1.71 -30.92 6.74
CA LEU A 70 3.01 -30.40 7.18
C LEU A 70 3.41 -29.13 6.42
N LEU A 71 3.19 -29.10 5.10
CA LEU A 71 3.43 -27.90 4.28
C LEU A 71 2.55 -26.73 4.72
N ILE A 72 1.25 -26.97 4.97
CA ILE A 72 0.34 -25.94 5.46
C ILE A 72 0.77 -25.46 6.85
N THR A 73 1.24 -26.35 7.72
CA THR A 73 1.74 -25.98 9.07
C THR A 73 2.96 -25.06 8.98
N LEU A 74 3.92 -25.37 8.09
CA LEU A 74 5.03 -24.49 7.79
C LEU A 74 4.56 -23.10 7.32
N LEU A 75 3.56 -23.03 6.44
CA LEU A 75 3.01 -21.75 5.98
C LEU A 75 2.30 -20.96 7.10
N ILE A 76 1.64 -21.67 8.03
CA ILE A 76 1.04 -21.07 9.23
C ILE A 76 2.12 -20.45 10.11
N GLU A 77 3.23 -21.14 10.34
CA GLU A 77 4.36 -20.63 11.15
C GLU A 77 5.05 -19.43 10.52
N LEU A 78 5.05 -19.31 9.19
CA LEU A 78 5.59 -18.15 8.47
C LEU A 78 4.62 -16.95 8.44
N SER A 79 3.33 -17.15 8.71
CA SER A 79 2.32 -16.08 8.67
C SER A 79 2.61 -14.90 9.61
N PRO A 80 3.00 -15.10 10.89
CA PRO A 80 3.41 -14.01 11.78
C PRO A 80 4.65 -13.25 11.30
N ILE A 81 5.59 -13.95 10.65
CA ILE A 81 6.79 -13.33 10.08
C ILE A 81 6.40 -12.38 8.94
N MET A 82 5.47 -12.78 8.07
CA MET A 82 5.03 -11.91 6.98
C MET A 82 4.39 -10.62 7.50
N ALA A 83 3.53 -10.72 8.53
CA ALA A 83 2.96 -9.56 9.18
C ALA A 83 4.03 -8.67 9.82
N PHE A 84 5.05 -9.24 10.48
CA PHE A 84 6.13 -8.48 11.10
C PHE A 84 7.08 -7.83 10.08
N VAL A 85 7.41 -8.54 9.00
CA VAL A 85 8.21 -8.03 7.88
C VAL A 85 7.47 -6.87 7.25
N GLU A 86 6.20 -7.02 6.90
CA GLU A 86 5.40 -5.95 6.26
C GLU A 86 5.33 -4.68 7.14
N VAL A 87 5.20 -4.79 8.47
CA VAL A 87 5.29 -3.64 9.39
C VAL A 87 6.67 -2.96 9.34
N ARG A 88 7.75 -3.74 9.34
CA ARG A 88 9.14 -3.23 9.42
C ARG A 88 9.65 -2.71 8.08
N THR A 89 9.10 -3.21 6.97
CA THR A 89 9.52 -2.89 5.60
C THR A 89 8.61 -1.91 4.89
N LEU A 90 7.63 -1.31 5.59
CA LEU A 90 6.81 -0.23 5.06
C LEU A 90 7.69 0.94 4.64
N ASN A 91 8.15 0.86 3.39
CA ASN A 91 8.97 1.87 2.77
C ASN A 91 8.11 3.12 2.57
N TYR A 92 8.77 4.27 2.44
CA TYR A 92 8.10 5.55 2.23
C TYR A 92 6.98 5.47 1.18
N ASP A 93 7.26 4.78 0.07
CA ASP A 93 6.37 4.64 -1.08
C ASP A 93 5.04 3.97 -0.71
N GLU A 94 5.07 2.93 0.14
CA GLU A 94 3.86 2.26 0.60
C GLU A 94 3.06 3.17 1.53
N LYS A 95 3.73 3.83 2.48
CA LYS A 95 3.09 4.83 3.36
C LYS A 95 2.45 5.97 2.56
N ALA A 96 3.13 6.46 1.53
CA ALA A 96 2.63 7.51 0.65
C ALA A 96 1.40 7.05 -0.14
N LYS A 97 1.41 5.83 -0.69
CA LYS A 97 0.26 5.22 -1.37
C LYS A 97 -0.93 5.06 -0.43
N ILE A 98 -0.72 4.50 0.77
CA ILE A 98 -1.79 4.33 1.77
C ILE A 98 -2.39 5.67 2.16
N ARG A 99 -1.54 6.69 2.42
CA ARG A 99 -2.01 8.05 2.72
C ARG A 99 -2.84 8.61 1.58
N ALA A 100 -2.34 8.56 0.34
CA ALA A 100 -3.07 9.03 -0.84
C ALA A 100 -4.42 8.34 -1.02
N GLN A 101 -4.49 7.01 -0.87
CA GLN A 101 -5.71 6.21 -1.00
C GLN A 101 -6.82 6.58 0.00
N HIS A 102 -6.47 7.14 1.15
CA HIS A 102 -7.43 7.57 2.16
C HIS A 102 -7.81 9.06 2.07
N MET A 103 -7.14 9.85 1.23
CA MET A 103 -7.48 11.25 1.02
C MET A 103 -8.78 11.42 0.22
N ARG A 104 -9.47 12.55 0.44
CA ARG A 104 -10.65 12.97 -0.32
C ARG A 104 -10.62 14.48 -0.42
N ASP A 105 -11.22 15.04 -1.47
CA ASP A 105 -11.25 16.49 -1.69
C ASP A 105 -9.83 17.12 -1.73
N HIS A 106 -8.83 16.30 -2.09
CA HIS A 106 -7.44 16.68 -2.24
C HIS A 106 -7.13 17.07 -3.67
N ILE A 107 -5.97 17.68 -3.86
CA ILE A 107 -5.44 18.03 -5.18
C ILE A 107 -4.38 17.01 -5.58
N VAL A 108 -4.35 16.58 -6.84
CA VAL A 108 -3.25 15.77 -7.37
C VAL A 108 -2.39 16.65 -8.25
N VAL A 109 -1.11 16.78 -7.92
CA VAL A 109 -0.13 17.52 -8.73
C VAL A 109 0.74 16.50 -9.45
N ILE A 110 0.87 16.65 -10.76
CA ILE A 110 1.65 15.74 -11.61
C ILE A 110 2.86 16.49 -12.14
N GLY A 111 4.06 16.01 -11.82
CA GLY A 111 5.32 16.64 -12.12
C GLY A 111 5.80 17.61 -11.04
N CYS A 112 7.12 17.69 -10.86
CA CYS A 112 7.77 18.57 -9.89
C CYS A 112 8.89 19.44 -10.52
N GLY A 113 8.62 19.94 -11.73
CA GLY A 113 9.44 20.95 -12.40
C GLY A 113 9.21 22.36 -11.84
N HIS A 114 9.61 23.41 -12.56
CA HIS A 114 9.47 24.80 -12.11
C HIS A 114 8.04 25.18 -11.73
N LEU A 115 7.04 24.80 -12.55
CA LEU A 115 5.64 25.06 -12.26
C LEU A 115 5.14 24.22 -11.08
N GLY A 116 5.41 22.90 -11.09
CA GLY A 116 5.01 21.99 -10.00
C GLY A 116 5.55 22.42 -8.63
N LYS A 117 6.79 22.92 -8.56
CA LYS A 117 7.36 23.48 -7.32
C LYS A 117 6.59 24.70 -6.82
N ARG A 118 6.22 25.63 -7.71
CA ARG A 118 5.45 26.82 -7.33
C ARG A 118 4.04 26.45 -6.87
N VAL A 119 3.39 25.53 -7.58
CA VAL A 119 2.06 25.03 -7.24
C VAL A 119 2.09 24.35 -5.87
N THR A 120 2.98 23.38 -5.66
CA THR A 120 3.07 22.66 -4.38
C THR A 120 3.40 23.59 -3.21
N ASN A 121 4.29 24.57 -3.38
CA ASN A 121 4.53 25.57 -2.33
C ASN A 121 3.27 26.38 -2.01
N ALA A 122 2.54 26.87 -3.02
CA ALA A 122 1.29 27.59 -2.79
C ALA A 122 0.23 26.73 -2.08
N LEU A 123 0.13 25.43 -2.42
CA LEU A 123 -0.76 24.50 -1.73
C LEU A 123 -0.36 24.30 -0.27
N ILE A 124 0.95 24.24 0.02
CA ILE A 124 1.46 24.16 1.38
C ILE A 124 1.13 25.43 2.17
N ASP A 125 1.33 26.60 1.57
CA ASP A 125 1.07 27.90 2.19
C ASP A 125 -0.42 28.10 2.51
N LEU A 126 -1.30 27.56 1.65
CA LEU A 126 -2.76 27.57 1.83
C LEU A 126 -3.29 26.42 2.69
N ASP A 127 -2.42 25.54 3.22
CA ASP A 127 -2.75 24.30 3.94
C ASP A 127 -3.76 23.40 3.20
N LEU A 128 -3.67 23.36 1.86
CA LEU A 128 -4.53 22.51 1.04
C LEU A 128 -3.91 21.10 0.90
N PRO A 129 -4.67 20.02 1.18
CA PRO A 129 -4.16 18.67 1.06
C PRO A 129 -3.92 18.30 -0.41
N PHE A 130 -2.73 17.74 -0.69
CA PHE A 130 -2.39 17.28 -2.02
C PHE A 130 -1.52 16.02 -2.03
N VAL A 131 -1.55 15.33 -3.16
CA VAL A 131 -0.66 14.21 -3.51
C VAL A 131 0.18 14.64 -4.70
N LEU A 132 1.49 14.37 -4.66
CA LEU A 132 2.40 14.66 -5.76
C LEU A 132 2.74 13.37 -6.51
N ILE A 133 2.71 13.40 -7.84
CA ILE A 133 3.19 12.31 -8.71
C ILE A 133 4.46 12.80 -9.42
N VAL A 134 5.55 12.04 -9.33
CA VAL A 134 6.83 12.31 -10.00
C VAL A 134 7.42 11.02 -10.56
N LEU A 135 8.37 11.14 -11.49
CA LEU A 135 9.05 9.96 -12.01
C LEU A 135 9.96 9.35 -10.93
N PRO A 136 10.23 8.03 -10.95
CA PRO A 136 11.13 7.40 -9.99
C PRO A 136 12.52 8.06 -9.91
N GLU A 137 13.01 8.57 -11.03
CA GLU A 137 14.30 9.27 -11.15
C GLU A 137 14.37 10.58 -10.33
N ASP A 138 13.24 11.24 -10.08
CA ASP A 138 13.18 12.47 -9.29
C ASP A 138 13.54 12.22 -7.81
N ARG A 139 13.44 10.97 -7.34
CA ARG A 139 13.77 10.60 -5.95
C ARG A 139 15.19 10.97 -5.56
N GLU A 140 16.13 10.84 -6.48
CA GLU A 140 17.56 11.11 -6.23
C GLU A 140 17.99 12.44 -6.83
N ARG A 141 17.30 12.89 -7.90
CA ARG A 141 17.72 14.07 -8.69
C ARG A 141 17.09 15.38 -8.25
N ASN A 142 16.00 15.33 -7.47
CA ASN A 142 15.22 16.50 -7.13
C ASN A 142 15.19 16.72 -5.61
N GLU A 143 16.12 17.53 -5.10
CA GLU A 143 16.22 17.85 -3.66
C GLU A 143 14.90 18.36 -3.06
N TYR A 144 14.09 19.07 -3.84
CA TYR A 144 12.80 19.55 -3.38
C TYR A 144 11.80 18.40 -3.16
N VAL A 145 11.87 17.33 -3.95
CA VAL A 145 11.07 16.11 -3.70
C VAL A 145 11.49 15.49 -2.38
N CYS A 146 12.79 15.36 -2.11
CA CYS A 146 13.30 14.87 -0.82
C CYS A 146 12.79 15.73 0.36
N HIS A 147 12.83 17.06 0.24
CA HIS A 147 12.29 17.97 1.25
C HIS A 147 10.79 17.79 1.50
N LEU A 148 10.01 17.52 0.44
CA LEU A 148 8.58 17.21 0.59
C LEU A 148 8.36 15.87 1.29
N MET A 149 9.21 14.87 1.03
CA MET A 149 9.17 13.58 1.74
C MET A 149 9.40 13.76 3.24
N GLU A 150 10.38 14.57 3.63
CA GLU A 150 10.67 14.91 5.03
C GLU A 150 9.51 15.65 5.73
N LYS A 151 8.68 16.35 4.95
CA LYS A 151 7.46 17.04 5.42
C LYS A 151 6.22 16.14 5.44
N ASP A 152 6.38 14.83 5.27
CA ASP A 152 5.29 13.84 5.26
C ASP A 152 4.24 14.08 4.16
N ILE A 153 4.59 14.79 3.08
CA ILE A 153 3.69 14.97 1.93
C ILE A 153 3.64 13.66 1.14
N PRO A 154 2.47 13.09 0.80
CA PRO A 154 2.41 11.86 0.02
C PRO A 154 2.90 12.09 -1.42
N ILE A 155 3.97 11.39 -1.78
CA ILE A 155 4.56 11.41 -3.13
C ILE A 155 4.50 10.02 -3.73
N ILE A 156 3.91 9.90 -4.91
CA ILE A 156 3.85 8.67 -5.71
C ILE A 156 4.92 8.73 -6.78
N PHE A 157 5.87 7.81 -6.71
CA PHE A 157 6.90 7.63 -7.74
C PHE A 157 6.38 6.71 -8.84
N GLY A 158 6.18 7.25 -10.04
CA GLY A 158 5.68 6.49 -11.18
C GLY A 158 5.31 7.37 -12.39
N ASP A 159 5.16 6.73 -13.54
CA ASP A 159 4.70 7.41 -14.76
C ASP A 159 3.19 7.66 -14.70
N ALA A 160 2.79 8.93 -14.73
CA ALA A 160 1.40 9.37 -14.68
C ALA A 160 0.58 8.99 -15.94
N THR A 161 1.21 8.52 -17.01
CA THR A 161 0.50 7.93 -18.15
C THR A 161 -0.16 6.59 -17.79
N LEU A 162 0.32 5.91 -16.75
CA LEU A 162 -0.24 4.64 -16.31
C LEU A 162 -1.42 4.86 -15.37
N THR A 163 -2.57 4.27 -15.69
CA THR A 163 -3.78 4.33 -14.87
C THR A 163 -3.52 3.84 -13.44
N SER A 164 -2.68 2.83 -13.25
CA SER A 164 -2.32 2.31 -11.92
C SER A 164 -1.65 3.35 -11.01
N VAL A 165 -0.85 4.26 -11.58
CA VAL A 165 -0.20 5.35 -10.85
C VAL A 165 -1.22 6.41 -10.46
N LEU A 166 -2.14 6.76 -11.36
CA LEU A 166 -3.25 7.69 -11.08
C LEU A 166 -4.19 7.14 -9.99
N THR A 167 -4.52 5.85 -10.04
CA THR A 167 -5.31 5.17 -9.01
C THR A 167 -4.56 5.15 -7.67
N ALA A 168 -3.25 4.91 -7.66
CA ALA A 168 -2.43 4.98 -6.44
C ALA A 168 -2.44 6.38 -5.81
N ALA A 169 -2.53 7.44 -6.62
CA ALA A 169 -2.71 8.82 -6.15
C ALA A 169 -4.17 9.19 -5.80
N ASN A 170 -5.10 8.22 -5.92
CA ASN A 170 -6.51 8.35 -5.60
C ASN A 170 -7.20 9.49 -6.39
N VAL A 171 -6.88 9.57 -7.69
CA VAL A 171 -7.44 10.54 -8.63
C VAL A 171 -8.97 10.52 -8.68
N GLU A 172 -9.58 9.35 -8.47
CA GLU A 172 -11.04 9.16 -8.43
C GLU A 172 -11.77 10.05 -7.41
N LYS A 173 -11.09 10.40 -6.30
CA LYS A 173 -11.67 11.21 -5.20
C LYS A 173 -11.02 12.59 -5.08
N ALA A 174 -10.13 12.94 -6.00
CA ALA A 174 -9.49 14.24 -6.06
C ALA A 174 -10.48 15.32 -6.50
N ARG A 175 -10.35 16.53 -5.95
CA ARG A 175 -11.13 17.72 -6.33
C ARG A 175 -10.65 18.33 -7.63
N ALA A 176 -9.32 18.36 -7.81
CA ALA A 176 -8.68 18.99 -8.96
C ALA A 176 -7.34 18.33 -9.25
N ILE A 177 -6.92 18.38 -10.51
CA ILE A 177 -5.69 17.75 -10.98
C ILE A 177 -4.86 18.79 -11.74
N ILE A 178 -3.60 18.94 -11.34
CA ILE A 178 -2.69 19.92 -11.91
C ILE A 178 -1.58 19.19 -12.64
N ILE A 179 -1.60 19.23 -13.97
CA ILE A 179 -0.55 18.66 -14.81
C ILE A 179 0.52 19.73 -15.03
N SER A 180 1.72 19.48 -14.53
CA SER A 180 2.84 20.44 -14.52
C SER A 180 4.15 19.84 -15.07
N ILE A 181 4.03 18.79 -15.90
CA ILE A 181 5.15 18.23 -16.65
C ILE A 181 5.41 19.04 -17.91
N ASN A 182 6.69 19.15 -18.29
CA ASN A 182 7.11 19.88 -19.48
C ASN A 182 7.13 18.94 -20.70
N ASN A 183 5.98 18.35 -21.04
CA ASN A 183 5.84 17.45 -22.19
C ASN A 183 4.43 17.53 -22.78
N ASP A 184 4.31 18.28 -23.88
CA ASP A 184 3.03 18.53 -24.55
C ASP A 184 2.40 17.29 -25.19
N TYR A 185 3.17 16.23 -25.43
CA TYR A 185 2.64 14.96 -25.92
C TYR A 185 2.01 14.12 -24.82
N LEU A 186 2.56 14.17 -23.60
CA LEU A 186 2.05 13.39 -22.47
C LEU A 186 0.88 14.08 -21.75
N ASN A 187 0.82 15.41 -21.79
CA ASN A 187 -0.24 16.18 -21.13
C ASN A 187 -1.66 15.74 -21.52
N PRO A 188 -2.02 15.60 -22.82
CA PRO A 188 -3.35 15.16 -23.23
C PRO A 188 -3.65 13.70 -22.85
N VAL A 189 -2.63 12.82 -22.89
CA VAL A 189 -2.77 11.40 -22.52
C VAL A 189 -3.15 11.27 -21.05
N ILE A 190 -2.41 11.97 -20.19
CA ILE A 190 -2.68 12.00 -18.74
C ILE A 190 -4.07 12.60 -18.48
N ALA A 191 -4.41 13.70 -19.15
CA ALA A 191 -5.71 14.35 -19.02
C ALA A 191 -6.87 13.42 -19.43
N ASP A 192 -6.73 12.64 -20.50
CA ASP A 192 -7.73 11.66 -20.93
C ASP A 192 -7.91 10.54 -19.89
N HIS A 193 -6.81 9.98 -19.38
CA HIS A 193 -6.87 8.94 -18.34
C HIS A 193 -7.49 9.45 -17.04
N VAL A 194 -7.11 10.66 -16.63
CA VAL A 194 -7.71 11.38 -15.52
C VAL A 194 -9.22 11.52 -15.72
N ARG A 195 -9.67 11.93 -16.91
CA ARG A 195 -11.08 12.17 -17.17
C ARG A 195 -11.91 10.88 -17.19
N LYS A 196 -11.31 9.78 -17.63
CA LYS A 196 -11.91 8.44 -17.55
C LYS A 196 -12.09 7.98 -16.10
N LEU A 197 -11.10 8.23 -15.23
CA LEU A 197 -11.15 7.86 -13.81
C LEU A 197 -12.05 8.78 -12.98
N ASN A 198 -11.98 10.10 -13.22
CA ASN A 198 -12.72 11.11 -12.50
C ASN A 198 -13.30 12.14 -13.47
N PRO A 199 -14.51 11.90 -14.02
CA PRO A 199 -15.16 12.81 -14.96
C PRO A 199 -15.48 14.20 -14.37
N LYS A 200 -15.50 14.31 -13.04
CA LYS A 200 -15.88 15.51 -12.28
C LYS A 200 -14.68 16.34 -11.85
N ALA A 201 -13.46 15.84 -11.99
CA ALA A 201 -12.27 16.58 -11.62
C ALA A 201 -12.16 17.87 -12.44
N LYS A 202 -11.76 18.95 -11.77
CA LYS A 202 -11.37 20.20 -12.43
C LYS A 202 -9.94 20.15 -12.91
#